data_AF-A0A0D6ZYV8-F1
#
_entry.id   AF-A0A0D6ZYV8-F1
#
_cell.length_a   1.000
_cell.length_b   1.000
_cell.length_c   1.000
_cell.angle_alpha   90.00
_cell.angle_beta   90.00
_cell.angle_gamma   90.00
#
_symmetry.space_group_name_H-M   'P 1'
#
loop_
_entity.id
_entity.type
_entity.pdbx_description
1 polymer ?
#
loop_
_entity_poly.entity_id
_entity_poly.type
_entity_poly.pdbx_seq_one_letter_code
_entity_poly.pdbx_strand_id
1 'polypeptide(L)'
;MKLLLVEEFKVKFGGDADIGDTEITQTSDGHNDKWITREQPRNDLHIEWIYEIDLDNEVFHVDSKPVFSLRNMPPDEESFCDWISCDQFGHRSFSADAPVEHRYNWKSVAPAVGDVVISRYKQFLECGNLSLSDDFTSAPNLRLALVRRHYANQIMGAVMDDDSIGLIFRSLETVSDWTALPEKIIHLGLFLLRAVLDPFLLTSRALSWAVKATDLPQSGPSERAKLWFPPDLHVLFATHLDDDRNLQAAVVELIDECIAAGRQGKVHGIIFSILHCVVVEIN
;
A
#
# COMPACT_ATOMS: atom_id res chain seq x y z
N MET A 1 0.26 20.54 -10.94
CA MET A 1 -0.40 19.36 -10.34
C MET A 1 0.56 18.60 -9.41
N LYS A 2 1.73 18.16 -9.91
CA LYS A 2 2.77 17.46 -9.12
C LYS A 2 3.18 18.17 -7.81
N LEU A 3 3.58 19.44 -7.87
CA LEU A 3 3.95 20.25 -6.69
C LEU A 3 2.81 20.44 -5.66
N LEU A 4 1.56 20.46 -6.11
CA LEU A 4 0.40 20.72 -5.24
C LEU A 4 -0.05 19.46 -4.47
N LEU A 5 0.18 18.26 -5.03
CA LEU A 5 -0.13 17.00 -4.36
C LEU A 5 0.86 16.69 -3.22
N VAL A 6 2.13 17.00 -3.41
CA VAL A 6 3.22 16.72 -2.45
C VAL A 6 3.12 17.60 -1.19
N GLU A 7 2.80 18.88 -1.33
CA GLU A 7 2.64 19.78 -0.16
C GLU A 7 1.42 19.39 0.70
N GLU A 8 0.31 18.99 0.09
CA GLU A 8 -0.92 18.63 0.81
C GLU A 8 -0.85 17.23 1.46
N PHE A 9 -0.09 16.29 0.89
CA PHE A 9 0.16 14.98 1.50
C PHE A 9 1.02 15.09 2.77
N LYS A 10 2.06 15.94 2.72
CA LYS A 10 2.91 16.25 3.87
C LYS A 10 2.11 16.82 5.05
N VAL A 11 1.21 17.78 4.82
CA VAL A 11 0.40 18.41 5.88
C VAL A 11 -0.53 17.42 6.62
N LYS A 12 -0.95 16.32 5.98
CA LYS A 12 -1.98 15.42 6.54
C LYS A 12 -1.47 14.04 6.96
N PHE A 13 -0.40 13.56 6.34
CA PHE A 13 0.19 12.23 6.61
C PHE A 13 1.65 12.30 7.07
N GLY A 14 2.36 13.37 6.72
CA GLY A 14 3.66 13.70 7.31
C GLY A 14 3.43 14.52 8.56
N GLY A 15 2.81 13.93 9.58
CA GLY A 15 2.34 14.63 10.78
C GLY A 15 3.26 15.77 11.20
N ASP A 16 2.69 16.95 11.43
CA ASP A 16 3.29 17.93 12.31
C ASP A 16 3.52 17.19 13.63
N ALA A 17 4.77 16.80 13.88
CA ALA A 17 5.15 16.30 15.18
C ALA A 17 4.81 17.40 16.17
N ASP A 18 3.85 17.09 17.03
CA ASP A 18 3.49 17.89 18.18
C ASP A 18 4.80 18.24 18.90
N ILE A 19 5.11 19.53 18.97
CA ILE A 19 6.30 20.07 19.64
C ILE A 19 6.05 19.91 21.15
N GLY A 20 6.22 18.68 21.62
CA GLY A 20 6.01 18.27 23.00
C GLY A 20 7.10 17.27 23.38
N ASP A 21 8.05 17.77 24.15
CA ASP A 21 9.04 17.02 24.92
C ASP A 21 10.16 16.33 24.12
N THR A 22 11.01 17.15 23.51
CA THR A 22 12.39 16.74 23.20
C THR A 22 13.18 16.64 24.52
N GLU A 23 13.32 15.43 25.09
CA GLU A 23 14.30 15.17 26.14
C GLU A 23 15.72 15.22 25.55
N ILE A 24 16.32 16.41 25.54
CA ILE A 24 17.70 16.61 25.15
C ILE A 24 18.60 16.13 26.30
N THR A 25 19.11 14.90 26.19
CA THR A 25 20.15 14.42 27.10
C THR A 25 21.51 14.82 26.54
N GLN A 26 22.02 15.99 26.93
CA GLN A 26 23.37 16.42 26.57
C GLN A 26 24.39 15.56 27.34
N THR A 27 25.09 14.69 26.62
CA THR A 27 26.30 14.05 27.16
C THR A 27 27.46 14.98 26.86
N SER A 28 28.05 15.55 27.92
CA SER A 28 29.13 16.52 27.82
C SER A 28 30.45 15.82 27.48
N ASP A 29 30.71 15.60 26.20
CA ASP A 29 32.07 15.38 25.70
C ASP A 29 32.21 16.11 24.36
N GLY A 30 33.14 17.07 24.32
CA GLY A 30 33.37 17.94 23.17
C GLY A 30 33.84 17.15 21.94
N HIS A 31 33.19 17.45 20.81
CA HIS A 31 33.29 16.85 19.47
C HIS A 31 32.28 15.73 19.18
N ASN A 32 31.36 16.06 18.27
CA ASN A 32 30.16 15.32 17.84
C ASN A 32 29.01 15.38 18.84
N ASP A 33 28.29 16.49 18.73
CA ASP A 33 26.87 16.61 19.04
C ASP A 33 26.11 15.40 18.48
N LYS A 34 25.99 14.34 19.28
CA LYS A 34 25.17 13.16 19.00
C LYS A 34 23.80 13.38 19.63
N TRP A 35 22.79 13.57 18.79
CA TRP A 35 21.43 13.86 19.20
C TRP A 35 20.61 12.61 18.91
N ILE A 36 19.89 12.11 19.90
CA ILE A 36 18.94 11.00 19.73
C ILE A 36 17.58 11.64 19.50
N THR A 37 16.98 11.37 18.35
CA THR A 37 15.62 11.80 18.01
C THR A 37 14.76 10.59 17.68
N ARG A 38 13.46 10.73 17.90
CA ARG A 38 12.45 9.76 17.43
C ARG A 38 11.95 10.08 16.03
N GLU A 39 12.29 11.25 15.51
CA GLU A 39 11.92 11.67 14.17
C GLU A 39 12.93 11.12 13.16
N GLN A 40 12.42 10.46 12.13
CA GLN A 40 13.27 9.97 11.04
C GLN A 40 13.84 11.16 10.26
N PRO A 41 15.15 11.20 10.01
CA PRO A 41 15.75 12.25 9.18
C PRO A 41 15.17 12.23 7.77
N ARG A 42 15.25 13.38 7.08
CA ARG A 42 14.83 13.54 5.69
C ARG A 42 15.96 14.17 4.90
N ASN A 43 16.11 13.75 3.64
CA ASN A 43 17.06 14.39 2.74
C ASN A 43 16.67 15.86 2.55
N ASP A 44 17.67 16.74 2.61
CA ASP A 44 17.51 18.17 2.44
C ASP A 44 18.75 18.78 1.76
N LEU A 45 18.92 20.11 1.81
CA LEU A 45 20.07 20.78 1.20
C LEU A 45 21.43 20.43 1.86
N HIS A 46 21.42 19.76 3.00
CA HIS A 46 22.58 19.41 3.81
C HIS A 46 22.72 17.90 4.03
N ILE A 47 21.63 17.14 3.89
CA ILE A 47 21.59 15.68 4.01
C ILE A 47 21.35 15.09 2.63
N GLU A 48 22.43 14.62 2.00
CA GLU A 48 22.38 13.98 0.68
C GLU A 48 22.04 12.48 0.75
N TRP A 49 22.44 11.83 1.84
CA TRP A 49 22.27 10.40 2.05
C TRP A 49 21.89 10.10 3.50
N ILE A 50 20.92 9.21 3.68
CA ILE A 50 20.59 8.62 4.98
C ILE A 50 20.87 7.13 4.93
N TYR A 51 21.64 6.63 5.89
CA TYR A 51 21.86 5.20 6.08
C TYR A 51 21.24 4.78 7.40
N GLU A 52 20.43 3.71 7.36
CA GLU A 52 19.76 3.18 8.54
C GLU A 52 19.95 1.66 8.61
N ILE A 53 20.24 1.17 9.81
CA ILE A 53 20.42 -0.26 10.09
C ILE A 53 19.26 -0.68 11.00
N ASP A 54 18.31 -1.41 10.43
CA ASP A 54 17.17 -1.98 11.14
C ASP A 54 17.53 -3.40 11.60
N LEU A 55 17.81 -3.56 12.89
CA LEU A 55 18.16 -4.84 13.49
C LEU A 55 16.93 -5.70 13.84
N ASP A 56 15.74 -5.11 13.91
CA ASP A 56 14.51 -5.85 14.23
C ASP A 56 14.03 -6.65 13.03
N ASN A 57 14.16 -6.07 11.83
CA ASN A 57 13.81 -6.73 10.56
C ASN A 57 15.02 -7.27 9.79
N GLU A 58 16.23 -7.04 10.29
CA GLU A 58 17.51 -7.39 9.64
C GLU A 58 17.67 -6.75 8.24
N VAL A 59 17.43 -5.45 8.14
CA VAL A 59 17.41 -4.70 6.88
C VAL A 59 18.33 -3.49 6.90
N PHE A 60 19.01 -3.24 5.78
CA PHE A 60 19.76 -2.03 5.54
C PHE A 60 18.97 -1.07 4.65
N HIS A 61 18.78 0.15 5.16
CA HIS A 61 18.02 1.20 4.52
C HIS A 61 18.95 2.29 3.96
N VAL A 62 18.58 2.81 2.79
CA VAL A 62 19.18 3.98 2.14
C VAL A 62 18.07 4.98 1.84
N ASP A 63 18.20 6.22 2.30
CA ASP A 63 17.17 7.26 2.22
C ASP A 63 15.81 6.79 2.76
N SER A 64 15.86 6.10 3.91
CA SER A 64 14.70 5.49 4.58
C SER A 64 14.02 4.36 3.80
N LYS A 65 14.61 3.91 2.68
CA LYS A 65 14.11 2.82 1.84
C LYS A 65 14.93 1.55 2.09
N PRO A 66 14.33 0.37 2.39
CA PRO A 66 15.07 -0.88 2.47
C PRO A 66 15.69 -1.25 1.12
N VAL A 67 16.99 -1.56 1.12
CA VAL A 67 17.74 -1.89 -0.11
C VAL A 67 18.36 -3.28 0.01
N PHE A 68 19.04 -3.56 1.12
CA PHE A 68 19.78 -4.82 1.30
C PHE A 68 19.31 -5.59 2.53
N SER A 69 19.43 -6.91 2.48
CA SER A 69 19.29 -7.74 3.67
C SER A 69 20.58 -7.69 4.50
N LEU A 70 20.48 -7.46 5.81
CA LEU A 70 21.64 -7.53 6.71
C LEU A 70 22.21 -8.95 6.81
N ARG A 71 21.43 -9.98 6.45
CA ARG A 71 21.90 -11.38 6.41
C ARG A 71 22.93 -11.62 5.32
N ASN A 72 22.90 -10.82 4.26
CA ASN A 72 23.78 -10.96 3.12
C ASN A 72 24.06 -9.59 2.50
N MET A 73 24.84 -8.78 3.21
CA MET A 73 25.27 -7.47 2.72
C MET A 73 26.16 -7.61 1.47
N PRO A 74 26.22 -6.58 0.60
CA PRO A 74 27.20 -6.53 -0.47
C PRO A 74 28.62 -6.76 0.06
N PRO A 75 29.47 -7.52 -0.67
CA PRO A 75 30.76 -7.98 -0.15
C PRO A 75 31.82 -6.89 -0.05
N ASP A 76 31.72 -5.84 -0.86
CA ASP A 76 32.68 -4.74 -0.96
C ASP A 76 31.98 -3.40 -1.23
N GLU A 77 32.75 -2.31 -1.06
CA GLU A 77 32.27 -0.93 -1.19
C GLU A 77 31.84 -0.57 -2.61
N GLU A 78 32.51 -1.12 -3.63
CA GLU A 78 32.19 -0.89 -5.04
C GLU A 78 30.82 -1.51 -5.36
N SER A 79 30.64 -2.78 -5.00
CA SER A 79 29.36 -3.49 -5.13
C SER A 79 28.26 -2.81 -4.33
N PHE A 80 28.54 -2.34 -3.11
CA PHE A 80 27.57 -1.62 -2.30
C PHE A 80 27.06 -0.36 -3.01
N CYS A 81 27.96 0.46 -3.55
CA CYS A 81 27.60 1.69 -4.26
C CYS A 81 26.89 1.39 -5.59
N ASP A 82 27.43 0.46 -6.39
CA ASP A 82 26.92 0.12 -7.72
C ASP A 82 25.54 -0.53 -7.68
N TRP A 83 25.22 -1.21 -6.58
CA TRP A 83 23.94 -1.87 -6.41
C TRP A 83 22.85 -0.96 -5.83
N ILE A 84 23.14 0.31 -5.53
CA ILE A 84 22.12 1.30 -5.12
C ILE A 84 21.67 2.08 -6.35
N SER A 85 20.36 2.08 -6.60
CA SER A 85 19.75 2.79 -7.72
C SER A 85 18.41 3.40 -7.30
N CYS A 86 17.57 3.71 -8.28
CA CYS A 86 16.20 4.15 -8.09
C CYS A 86 15.22 3.17 -8.72
N ASP A 87 14.06 3.00 -8.11
CA ASP A 87 12.94 2.33 -8.75
C ASP A 87 12.28 3.22 -9.83
N GLN A 88 11.23 2.71 -10.46
CA GLN A 88 10.47 3.39 -11.50
C GLN A 88 9.73 4.67 -11.02
N PHE A 89 9.67 4.92 -9.71
CA PHE A 89 9.08 6.11 -9.10
C PHE A 89 10.16 7.08 -8.58
N GLY A 90 11.44 6.77 -8.77
CA GLY A 90 12.55 7.60 -8.34
C GLY A 90 12.99 7.36 -6.89
N HIS A 91 12.40 6.41 -6.16
CA HIS A 91 12.79 6.10 -4.79
C HIS A 91 14.02 5.21 -4.76
N ARG A 92 14.86 5.32 -3.72
CA ARG A 92 16.00 4.42 -3.53
C ARG A 92 15.58 2.96 -3.51
N SER A 93 16.32 2.16 -4.27
CA SER A 93 16.11 0.72 -4.40
C SER A 93 17.42 0.04 -4.82
N PHE A 94 17.39 -1.28 -4.93
CA PHE A 94 18.49 -2.03 -5.51
C PHE A 94 18.56 -1.84 -7.03
N SER A 95 19.76 -1.86 -7.58
CA SER A 95 20.01 -1.93 -9.02
C SER A 95 19.54 -3.25 -9.60
N ALA A 96 19.19 -3.26 -10.89
CA ALA A 96 18.83 -4.48 -11.61
C ALA A 96 19.95 -5.53 -11.60
N ASP A 97 21.21 -5.08 -11.47
CA ASP A 97 22.41 -5.92 -11.47
C ASP A 97 22.74 -6.51 -10.09
N ALA A 98 22.11 -6.03 -9.01
CA ALA A 98 22.35 -6.54 -7.67
C ALA A 98 21.91 -8.02 -7.57
N PRO A 99 22.70 -8.98 -7.08
CA PRO A 99 22.24 -10.36 -6.96
C PRO A 99 21.06 -10.50 -5.99
N VAL A 100 20.13 -11.42 -6.26
CA VAL A 100 18.85 -11.57 -5.53
C VAL A 100 19.06 -11.83 -4.04
N GLU A 101 20.10 -12.57 -3.71
CA GLU A 101 20.49 -12.92 -2.35
C GLU A 101 20.89 -11.70 -1.49
N HIS A 102 21.29 -10.58 -2.10
CA HIS A 102 21.63 -9.34 -1.39
C HIS A 102 20.44 -8.39 -1.26
N ARG A 103 19.46 -8.53 -2.15
CA ARG A 103 18.29 -7.64 -2.21
C ARG A 103 17.41 -7.85 -0.98
N TYR A 104 16.87 -6.75 -0.48
CA TYR A 104 15.71 -6.83 0.40
C TYR A 104 14.52 -7.47 -0.37
N ASN A 105 14.04 -8.60 0.14
CA ASN A 105 12.91 -9.36 -0.43
C ASN A 105 11.94 -9.83 0.67
N TRP A 106 12.01 -9.20 1.84
CA TRP A 106 11.22 -9.63 2.98
C TRP A 106 9.74 -9.34 2.73
N LYS A 107 8.91 -10.29 3.17
CA LYS A 107 7.47 -10.19 3.17
C LYS A 107 6.93 -10.94 4.37
N SER A 108 5.94 -10.37 5.04
CA SER A 108 5.23 -11.09 6.09
C SER A 108 4.62 -12.38 5.56
N VAL A 109 4.58 -13.39 6.42
CA VAL A 109 4.02 -14.70 6.07
C VAL A 109 2.51 -14.55 6.02
N ALA A 110 1.93 -15.05 4.93
CA ALA A 110 0.48 -15.02 4.75
C ALA A 110 -0.25 -15.77 5.89
N PRO A 111 -1.38 -15.24 6.40
CA PRO A 111 -2.19 -15.91 7.41
C PRO A 111 -2.60 -17.32 7.00
N ALA A 112 -2.66 -18.22 7.98
CA ALA A 112 -3.15 -19.57 7.75
C ALA A 112 -4.66 -19.57 7.49
N VAL A 113 -5.08 -20.11 6.34
CA VAL A 113 -6.49 -20.24 5.97
C VAL A 113 -6.96 -21.68 6.16
N GLY A 114 -8.03 -21.88 6.93
CA GLY A 114 -8.60 -23.20 7.22
C GLY A 114 -9.30 -23.85 6.03
N ASP A 115 -9.29 -25.19 5.95
CA ASP A 115 -9.86 -25.98 4.84
C ASP A 115 -11.37 -25.79 4.67
N VAL A 116 -12.08 -25.39 5.73
CA VAL A 116 -13.51 -25.08 5.70
C VAL A 116 -13.79 -23.90 4.76
N VAL A 117 -12.97 -22.86 4.82
CA VAL A 117 -13.10 -21.67 3.95
C VAL A 117 -12.83 -22.04 2.50
N ILE A 118 -11.80 -22.86 2.25
CA ILE A 118 -11.46 -23.34 0.91
C ILE A 118 -12.60 -24.19 0.32
N SER A 119 -13.24 -25.02 1.15
CA SER A 119 -14.39 -25.84 0.74
C SER A 119 -15.59 -24.96 0.38
N ARG A 120 -15.83 -23.89 1.15
CA ARG A 120 -16.88 -22.90 0.87
C ARG A 120 -16.62 -22.14 -0.43
N TYR A 121 -15.37 -21.74 -0.69
CA TYR A 121 -14.98 -21.13 -1.96
C TYR A 121 -15.31 -22.05 -3.16
N LYS A 122 -14.93 -23.34 -3.07
CA LYS A 122 -15.23 -24.33 -4.11
C LYS A 122 -16.74 -24.50 -4.34
N GLN A 123 -17.53 -24.49 -3.26
CA GLN A 123 -18.98 -24.54 -3.37
C GLN A 123 -19.54 -23.35 -4.19
N PHE A 124 -19.03 -22.13 -3.99
CA PHE A 124 -19.45 -20.98 -4.78
C PHE A 124 -19.11 -21.10 -6.27
N LEU A 125 -17.94 -21.67 -6.59
CA LEU A 125 -17.56 -21.96 -7.98
C LEU A 125 -18.50 -23.00 -8.61
N GLU A 126 -18.79 -24.10 -7.91
CA GLU A 126 -19.63 -25.19 -8.41
C GLU A 126 -21.09 -24.77 -8.61
N CYS A 127 -21.60 -23.85 -7.80
CA CYS A 127 -22.96 -23.32 -7.94
C CYS A 127 -23.11 -22.27 -9.06
N GLY A 128 -22.03 -21.85 -9.72
CA GLY A 128 -22.06 -20.81 -10.77
C GLY A 128 -22.28 -19.39 -10.24
N ASN A 129 -22.12 -19.20 -8.93
CA ASN A 129 -22.31 -17.90 -8.26
C ASN A 129 -21.10 -16.96 -8.43
N LEU A 130 -20.00 -17.45 -9.01
CA LEU A 130 -18.74 -16.72 -9.11
C LEU A 130 -18.20 -16.72 -10.55
N SER A 131 -17.86 -15.54 -11.05
CA SER A 131 -16.97 -15.38 -12.19
C SER A 131 -15.84 -14.45 -11.80
N LEU A 132 -14.60 -14.96 -11.78
CA LEU A 132 -13.41 -14.13 -11.67
C LEU A 132 -13.08 -13.61 -13.06
N SER A 133 -13.13 -12.29 -13.23
CA SER A 133 -12.78 -11.66 -14.49
C SER A 133 -11.35 -11.13 -14.42
N ASP A 134 -10.43 -11.79 -15.11
CA ASP A 134 -9.12 -11.21 -15.46
C ASP A 134 -9.23 -10.20 -16.61
N ASP A 135 -10.42 -10.11 -17.21
CA ASP A 135 -10.59 -9.57 -18.55
C ASP A 135 -11.12 -8.12 -18.51
N PHE A 136 -10.27 -7.19 -18.05
CA PHE A 136 -10.46 -5.75 -18.24
C PHE A 136 -10.60 -5.36 -19.72
N THR A 137 -10.22 -6.26 -20.63
CA THR A 137 -10.28 -6.15 -22.09
C THR A 137 -11.64 -6.51 -22.69
N SER A 138 -12.55 -7.14 -21.94
CA SER A 138 -13.91 -7.47 -22.39
C SER A 138 -14.85 -6.25 -22.50
N ALA A 139 -14.38 -5.06 -22.09
CA ALA A 139 -15.16 -3.84 -22.19
C ALA A 139 -15.53 -3.54 -23.66
N PRO A 140 -16.81 -3.24 -23.98
CA PRO A 140 -17.28 -3.00 -25.35
C PRO A 140 -16.64 -1.79 -26.06
N ASN A 141 -15.71 -1.09 -25.39
CA ASN A 141 -14.85 -0.06 -25.94
C ASN A 141 -13.41 -0.26 -25.48
N LEU A 142 -12.67 -1.16 -26.14
CA LEU A 142 -11.24 -1.38 -25.92
C LEU A 142 -10.43 -0.07 -25.84
N ARG A 143 -10.74 0.90 -26.71
CA ARG A 143 -10.09 2.23 -26.69
C ARG A 143 -10.35 3.00 -25.38
N LEU A 144 -11.59 2.98 -24.88
CA LEU A 144 -11.93 3.64 -23.62
C LEU A 144 -11.26 2.94 -22.44
N ALA A 145 -11.22 1.60 -22.46
CA ALA A 145 -10.53 0.81 -21.44
C ALA A 145 -9.03 1.11 -21.41
N LEU A 146 -8.37 1.20 -22.58
CA LEU A 146 -6.97 1.57 -22.68
C LEU A 146 -6.69 2.99 -22.18
N VAL A 147 -7.54 3.96 -22.53
CA VAL A 147 -7.41 5.34 -22.04
C VAL A 147 -7.56 5.39 -20.52
N ARG A 148 -8.57 4.71 -19.97
CA ARG A 148 -8.77 4.63 -18.51
C ARG A 148 -7.60 3.96 -17.81
N ARG A 149 -7.08 2.86 -18.36
CA ARG A 149 -5.89 2.17 -17.83
C ARG A 149 -4.67 3.08 -17.85
N HIS A 150 -4.41 3.78 -18.95
CA HIS A 150 -3.28 4.71 -19.02
C HIS A 150 -3.44 5.85 -18.03
N TYR A 151 -4.64 6.43 -17.94
CA TYR A 151 -4.92 7.50 -17.00
C TYR A 151 -4.74 7.05 -15.54
N ALA A 152 -5.29 5.89 -15.16
CA ALA A 152 -5.09 5.29 -13.84
C ALA A 152 -3.60 5.07 -13.55
N ASN A 153 -2.83 4.50 -14.50
CA ASN A 153 -1.39 4.32 -14.33
C ASN A 153 -0.64 5.63 -14.11
N GLN A 154 -1.03 6.72 -14.79
CA GLN A 154 -0.42 8.04 -14.60
C GLN A 154 -0.74 8.63 -13.23
N ILE A 155 -1.97 8.44 -12.75
CA ILE A 155 -2.36 8.86 -11.40
C ILE A 155 -1.57 8.08 -10.36
N MET A 156 -1.54 6.75 -10.49
CA MET A 156 -0.77 5.89 -9.61
C MET A 156 0.70 6.31 -9.59
N GLY A 157 1.31 6.53 -10.75
CA GLY A 157 2.69 7.01 -10.84
C GLY A 157 2.90 8.36 -10.15
N ALA A 158 1.98 9.31 -10.32
CA ALA A 158 2.07 10.61 -9.67
C ALA A 158 1.90 10.54 -8.14
N VAL A 159 1.11 9.59 -7.63
CA VAL A 159 0.93 9.35 -6.20
C VAL A 159 2.14 8.61 -5.62
N MET A 160 2.65 7.62 -6.36
CA MET A 160 3.80 6.82 -5.95
C MET A 160 5.11 7.60 -5.97
N ASP A 161 5.22 8.70 -6.72
CA ASP A 161 6.40 9.58 -6.72
C ASP A 161 6.61 10.28 -5.36
N ASP A 162 5.57 10.39 -4.50
CA ASP A 162 5.72 10.94 -3.16
C ASP A 162 6.45 9.96 -2.21
N ASP A 163 7.55 10.41 -1.61
CA ASP A 163 8.37 9.58 -0.73
C ASP A 163 7.61 9.03 0.48
N SER A 164 6.68 9.81 1.02
CA SER A 164 5.87 9.46 2.18
C SER A 164 4.93 8.30 1.84
N ILE A 165 4.38 8.31 0.62
CA ILE A 165 3.59 7.20 0.08
C ILE A 165 4.45 5.95 -0.04
N GLY A 166 5.65 6.07 -0.59
CA GLY A 166 6.59 4.95 -0.71
C GLY A 166 6.90 4.29 0.64
N LEU A 167 7.04 5.09 1.71
CA LEU A 167 7.22 4.57 3.07
C LEU A 167 5.98 3.82 3.58
N ILE A 168 4.78 4.35 3.32
CA ILE A 168 3.52 3.68 3.69
C ILE A 168 3.39 2.34 2.96
N PHE A 169 3.69 2.30 1.66
CA PHE A 169 3.64 1.07 0.87
C PHE A 169 4.59 0.00 1.41
N ARG A 170 5.80 0.36 1.81
CA ARG A 170 6.73 -0.63 2.38
C ARG A 170 6.28 -1.13 3.75
N SER A 171 5.58 -0.29 4.53
CA SER A 171 4.94 -0.77 5.76
C SER A 171 3.81 -1.79 5.50
N LEU A 172 3.28 -1.94 4.28
CA LEU A 172 2.34 -3.03 3.97
C LEU A 172 3.01 -4.41 4.03
N GLU A 173 4.28 -4.49 3.65
CA GLU A 173 5.01 -5.77 3.65
C GLU A 173 5.12 -6.33 5.06
N THR A 174 5.07 -5.45 6.09
CA THR A 174 5.12 -5.83 7.50
C THR A 174 3.79 -6.20 8.12
N VAL A 175 2.68 -5.98 7.41
CA VAL A 175 1.35 -6.27 7.93
C VAL A 175 1.05 -7.75 7.78
N SER A 176 1.07 -8.47 8.91
CA SER A 176 0.78 -9.90 8.96
C SER A 176 -0.66 -10.26 8.58
N ASP A 177 -1.64 -9.40 8.88
CA ASP A 177 -3.06 -9.68 8.65
C ASP A 177 -3.84 -8.39 8.37
N TRP A 178 -4.97 -8.50 7.66
CA TRP A 178 -5.82 -7.37 7.33
C TRP A 178 -6.35 -6.62 8.57
N THR A 179 -6.54 -7.33 9.70
CA THR A 179 -6.93 -6.70 10.97
C THR A 179 -5.85 -5.79 11.56
N ALA A 180 -4.60 -6.01 11.18
CA ALA A 180 -3.45 -5.23 11.61
C ALA A 180 -3.11 -4.08 10.64
N LEU A 181 -3.92 -3.85 9.59
CA LEU A 181 -3.69 -2.77 8.63
C LEU A 181 -3.70 -1.41 9.34
N PRO A 182 -2.59 -0.65 9.29
CA PRO A 182 -2.54 0.70 9.82
C PRO A 182 -3.59 1.59 9.16
N GLU A 183 -4.20 2.50 9.93
CA GLU A 183 -5.23 3.41 9.43
C GLU A 183 -4.74 4.24 8.23
N LYS A 184 -3.48 4.67 8.23
CA LYS A 184 -2.84 5.38 7.12
C LYS A 184 -2.85 4.58 5.80
N ILE A 185 -2.74 3.26 5.88
CA ILE A 185 -2.77 2.35 4.73
C ILE A 185 -4.20 2.25 4.18
N ILE A 186 -5.20 2.08 5.05
CA ILE A 186 -6.61 2.02 4.63
C ILE A 186 -7.01 3.34 3.93
N HIS A 187 -6.62 4.48 4.52
CA HIS A 187 -6.84 5.79 3.93
C HIS A 187 -6.19 5.93 2.55
N LEU A 188 -4.95 5.48 2.42
CA LEU A 188 -4.25 5.48 1.14
C LEU A 188 -4.95 4.62 0.10
N GLY A 189 -5.31 3.39 0.46
CA GLY A 189 -6.02 2.50 -0.45
C GLY A 189 -7.37 3.07 -0.90
N LEU A 190 -8.09 3.72 0.02
CA LEU A 190 -9.33 4.42 -0.28
C LEU A 190 -9.15 5.61 -1.22
N PHE A 191 -8.12 6.39 -0.97
CA PHE A 191 -7.74 7.51 -1.81
C PHE A 191 -7.44 7.03 -3.24
N LEU A 192 -6.65 5.97 -3.39
CA LEU A 192 -6.29 5.39 -4.68
C LEU A 192 -7.53 4.86 -5.41
N LEU A 193 -8.41 4.15 -4.70
CA LEU A 193 -9.64 3.64 -5.27
C LEU A 193 -10.57 4.78 -5.73
N ARG A 194 -10.77 5.81 -4.89
CA ARG A 194 -11.58 6.99 -5.26
C ARG A 194 -10.99 7.75 -6.44
N ALA A 195 -9.66 7.88 -6.51
CA ALA A 195 -8.98 8.53 -7.62
C ALA A 195 -9.20 7.80 -8.95
N VAL A 196 -9.32 6.47 -8.93
CA VAL A 196 -9.61 5.64 -10.11
C VAL A 196 -11.10 5.66 -10.46
N LEU A 197 -11.99 5.57 -9.47
CA LEU A 197 -13.44 5.54 -9.68
C LEU A 197 -14.02 6.91 -10.07
N ASP A 198 -13.46 8.00 -9.55
CA ASP A 198 -13.83 9.38 -9.89
C ASP A 198 -12.60 10.24 -10.22
N PRO A 199 -12.10 10.15 -11.47
CA PRO A 199 -11.03 10.99 -12.00
C PRO A 199 -11.17 12.50 -11.77
N PHE A 200 -12.41 13.01 -11.71
CA PHE A 200 -12.63 14.45 -11.61
C PHE A 200 -12.20 14.99 -10.25
N LEU A 201 -12.17 14.15 -9.21
CA LEU A 201 -11.69 14.52 -7.89
C LEU A 201 -10.23 14.99 -7.91
N LEU A 202 -9.40 14.43 -8.80
CA LEU A 202 -7.97 14.77 -8.99
C LEU A 202 -7.73 16.17 -9.56
N THR A 203 -8.72 16.73 -10.24
CA THR A 203 -8.61 18.08 -10.82
C THR A 203 -8.98 19.18 -9.82
N SER A 204 -9.56 18.82 -8.68
CA SER A 204 -10.02 19.79 -7.68
C SER A 204 -9.15 19.77 -6.42
N ARG A 205 -9.01 20.92 -5.76
CA ARG A 205 -8.48 21.05 -4.39
C ARG A 205 -9.21 20.17 -3.35
N ALA A 206 -10.29 19.49 -3.73
CA ALA A 206 -11.12 18.73 -2.81
C ALA A 206 -10.50 17.41 -2.38
N LEU A 207 -9.41 16.87 -2.96
CA LEU A 207 -8.84 15.59 -2.50
C LEU A 207 -8.30 15.62 -1.07
N SER A 208 -7.69 16.72 -0.63
CA SER A 208 -7.28 16.91 0.76
C SER A 208 -8.49 16.92 1.72
N TRP A 209 -9.70 17.20 1.22
CA TRP A 209 -10.96 17.20 1.97
C TRP A 209 -11.90 16.01 1.68
N ALA A 210 -11.69 15.27 0.59
CA ALA A 210 -12.58 14.23 0.09
C ALA A 210 -12.22 12.84 0.62
N VAL A 211 -11.11 12.70 1.34
CA VAL A 211 -10.93 11.63 2.32
C VAL A 211 -10.75 12.29 3.67
N LYS A 212 -11.79 12.98 4.16
CA LYS A 212 -11.86 13.25 5.60
C LYS A 212 -12.10 11.90 6.28
N ALA A 213 -11.46 11.68 7.42
CA ALA A 213 -11.72 10.53 8.28
C ALA A 213 -13.21 10.36 8.65
N THR A 214 -14.04 11.37 8.41
CA THR A 214 -15.50 11.35 8.53
C THR A 214 -16.22 10.49 7.48
N ASP A 215 -15.57 10.18 6.34
CA ASP A 215 -16.13 9.30 5.30
C ASP A 215 -15.80 7.82 5.52
N LEU A 216 -14.90 7.53 6.46
CA LEU A 216 -14.71 6.18 6.96
C LEU A 216 -15.88 5.84 7.87
N PRO A 217 -16.38 4.60 7.83
CA PRO A 217 -17.28 4.11 8.87
C PRO A 217 -16.67 4.45 10.24
N GLN A 218 -17.44 5.14 11.10
CA GLN A 218 -16.98 5.48 12.46
C GLN A 218 -16.76 4.24 13.34
N SER A 219 -17.13 3.07 12.84
CA SER A 219 -16.92 1.77 13.45
C SER A 219 -15.46 1.32 13.45
N GLY A 220 -15.22 0.20 14.14
CA GLY A 220 -13.89 -0.33 14.40
C GLY A 220 -13.11 -0.72 13.13
N PRO A 221 -11.82 -1.07 13.27
CA PRO A 221 -10.91 -1.36 12.16
C PRO A 221 -11.49 -2.36 11.14
N SER A 222 -12.25 -3.35 11.62
CA SER A 222 -12.83 -4.40 10.78
C SER A 222 -13.94 -3.94 9.83
N GLU A 223 -14.71 -2.91 10.18
CA GLU A 223 -15.76 -2.37 9.32
C GLU A 223 -15.20 -1.36 8.30
N ARG A 224 -14.07 -0.72 8.61
CA ARG A 224 -13.40 0.23 7.70
C ARG A 224 -12.76 -0.44 6.49
N ALA A 225 -12.46 -1.73 6.60
CA ALA A 225 -11.98 -2.57 5.51
C ALA A 225 -13.09 -2.97 4.52
N LYS A 226 -14.37 -2.72 4.83
CA LYS A 226 -15.53 -3.19 4.06
C LYS A 226 -16.40 -2.01 3.67
N LEU A 227 -16.43 -1.69 2.38
CA LEU A 227 -17.00 -0.43 1.91
C LEU A 227 -17.92 -0.63 0.72
N TRP A 228 -19.06 0.05 0.77
CA TRP A 228 -20.03 0.07 -0.31
C TRP A 228 -19.93 1.37 -1.10
N PHE A 229 -19.68 1.24 -2.39
CA PHE A 229 -19.68 2.33 -3.36
C PHE A 229 -20.96 2.24 -4.22
N PRO A 230 -21.78 3.30 -4.26
CA PRO A 230 -22.99 3.31 -5.08
C PRO A 230 -22.69 3.17 -6.60
N PRO A 231 -23.57 2.52 -7.38
CA PRO A 231 -24.81 1.87 -6.94
C PRO A 231 -24.63 0.43 -6.39
N ASP A 232 -23.67 -0.37 -6.89
CA ASP A 232 -23.58 -1.82 -6.60
C ASP A 232 -22.14 -2.36 -6.53
N LEU A 233 -21.21 -1.55 -6.02
CA LEU A 233 -19.81 -1.92 -5.90
C LEU A 233 -19.44 -2.16 -4.43
N HIS A 234 -19.03 -3.39 -4.08
CA HIS A 234 -18.51 -3.70 -2.75
C HIS A 234 -16.98 -3.76 -2.79
N VAL A 235 -16.31 -3.21 -1.78
CA VAL A 235 -14.85 -3.16 -1.70
C VAL A 235 -14.42 -3.78 -0.39
N LEU A 236 -13.55 -4.78 -0.48
CA LEU A 236 -12.93 -5.45 0.66
C LEU A 236 -11.43 -5.19 0.65
N PHE A 237 -10.91 -4.62 1.73
CA PHE A 237 -9.46 -4.53 1.96
C PHE A 237 -8.94 -5.86 2.51
N ALA A 238 -7.86 -6.36 1.91
CA ALA A 238 -7.22 -7.61 2.30
C ALA A 238 -5.69 -7.48 2.23
N THR A 239 -4.99 -8.45 2.80
CA THR A 239 -3.52 -8.60 2.63
C THR A 239 -3.22 -9.91 1.92
N HIS A 240 -1.98 -10.07 1.44
CA HIS A 240 -1.48 -11.34 0.88
C HIS A 240 -2.34 -11.92 -0.26
N LEU A 241 -2.90 -11.08 -1.14
CA LEU A 241 -3.73 -11.53 -2.27
C LEU A 241 -2.96 -12.29 -3.36
N ASP A 242 -1.63 -12.30 -3.28
CA ASP A 242 -0.75 -13.16 -4.08
C ASP A 242 -0.66 -14.60 -3.55
N ASP A 243 -1.13 -14.86 -2.32
CA ASP A 243 -1.32 -16.22 -1.81
C ASP A 243 -2.72 -16.72 -2.19
N ASP A 244 -2.78 -17.84 -2.91
CA ASP A 244 -4.03 -18.40 -3.44
C ASP A 244 -5.08 -18.66 -2.36
N ARG A 245 -4.67 -19.13 -1.17
CA ARG A 245 -5.62 -19.45 -0.10
C ARG A 245 -6.20 -18.20 0.53
N ASN A 246 -5.37 -17.17 0.73
CA ASN A 246 -5.80 -15.88 1.26
C ASN A 246 -6.69 -15.13 0.25
N LEU A 247 -6.38 -15.20 -1.04
CA LEU A 247 -7.26 -14.71 -2.10
C LEU A 247 -8.64 -15.40 -2.04
N GLN A 248 -8.66 -16.74 -1.98
CA GLN A 248 -9.91 -17.50 -1.89
C GLN A 248 -10.71 -17.15 -0.63
N ALA A 249 -10.04 -16.96 0.51
CA ALA A 249 -10.68 -16.53 1.75
C ALA A 249 -11.32 -15.14 1.62
N ALA A 250 -10.61 -14.18 1.04
CA ALA A 250 -11.12 -12.83 0.81
C ALA A 250 -12.32 -12.84 -0.17
N VAL A 251 -12.31 -13.70 -1.18
CA VAL A 251 -13.46 -13.88 -2.09
C VAL A 251 -14.67 -14.43 -1.35
N VAL A 252 -14.50 -15.44 -0.50
CA VAL A 252 -15.58 -15.99 0.33
C VAL A 252 -16.17 -14.93 1.24
N GLU A 253 -15.30 -14.16 1.91
CA GLU A 253 -15.73 -13.08 2.81
C GLU A 253 -16.54 -12.01 2.06
N LEU A 254 -16.05 -11.56 0.90
CA LEU A 254 -16.75 -10.60 0.05
C LEU A 254 -18.17 -11.09 -0.32
N ILE A 255 -18.32 -12.36 -0.71
CA ILE A 255 -19.62 -12.94 -1.09
C ILE A 255 -20.54 -13.06 0.12
N ASP A 256 -20.02 -13.54 1.25
CA ASP A 256 -20.80 -13.68 2.48
C ASP A 256 -21.36 -12.32 2.94
N GLU A 257 -20.57 -11.25 2.81
CA GLU A 257 -21.02 -9.87 3.05
C GLU A 257 -22.11 -9.42 2.07
N CYS A 258 -21.97 -9.73 0.77
CA CYS A 258 -22.99 -9.40 -0.22
C CYS A 258 -24.31 -10.14 0.05
N ILE A 259 -24.24 -11.42 0.45
CA ILE A 259 -25.40 -12.23 0.85
C ILE A 259 -26.04 -11.66 2.12
N ALA A 260 -25.23 -11.34 3.13
CA ALA A 260 -25.71 -10.77 4.40
C ALA A 260 -26.41 -9.42 4.20
N ALA A 261 -25.93 -8.60 3.24
CA ALA A 261 -26.55 -7.33 2.86
C ALA A 261 -27.89 -7.50 2.10
N GLY A 262 -28.30 -8.72 1.76
CA GLY A 262 -29.59 -9.00 1.12
C GLY A 262 -29.72 -8.43 -0.30
N ARG A 263 -28.59 -8.18 -0.98
CA ARG A 263 -28.59 -7.67 -2.35
C ARG A 263 -29.07 -8.76 -3.32
N GLN A 264 -29.97 -8.39 -4.22
CA GLN A 264 -30.48 -9.28 -5.26
C GLN A 264 -29.98 -8.82 -6.63
N GLY A 265 -29.53 -9.76 -7.46
CA GLY A 265 -29.00 -9.50 -8.79
C GLY A 265 -27.47 -9.43 -8.83
N LYS A 266 -26.94 -9.12 -10.02
CA LYS A 266 -25.50 -9.11 -10.29
C LYS A 266 -24.79 -8.00 -9.51
N VAL A 267 -23.89 -8.38 -8.60
CA VAL A 267 -23.07 -7.47 -7.79
C VAL A 267 -21.62 -7.55 -8.26
N HIS A 268 -20.92 -6.41 -8.28
CA HIS A 268 -19.49 -6.38 -8.52
C HIS A 268 -18.77 -6.11 -7.20
N GLY A 269 -17.77 -6.93 -6.90
CA GLY A 269 -16.87 -6.72 -5.78
C GLY A 269 -15.45 -6.43 -6.22
N ILE A 270 -14.73 -5.65 -5.42
CA ILE A 270 -13.30 -5.40 -5.56
C ILE A 270 -12.64 -5.86 -4.26
N ILE A 271 -11.64 -6.72 -4.36
CA ILE A 271 -10.77 -7.07 -3.25
C ILE A 271 -9.44 -6.37 -3.49
N PHE A 272 -9.00 -5.56 -2.52
CA PHE A 272 -7.90 -4.63 -2.71
C PHE A 272 -6.88 -4.74 -1.57
N SER A 273 -5.63 -5.04 -1.93
CA SER A 273 -4.48 -5.03 -1.00
C SER A 273 -3.53 -3.86 -1.25
N ILE A 274 -3.96 -2.89 -2.04
CA ILE A 274 -3.15 -1.80 -2.62
C ILE A 274 -2.14 -2.31 -3.66
N LEU A 275 -1.40 -3.36 -3.34
CA LEU A 275 -0.46 -4.02 -4.25
C LEU A 275 -1.17 -4.88 -5.30
N HIS A 276 -2.29 -5.50 -4.93
CA HIS A 276 -3.10 -6.32 -5.80
C HIS A 276 -4.56 -5.88 -5.76
N CYS A 277 -5.24 -6.00 -6.90
CA CYS A 277 -6.64 -5.69 -7.07
C CYS A 277 -7.29 -6.86 -7.80
N VAL A 278 -8.37 -7.40 -7.24
CA VAL A 278 -9.14 -8.49 -7.83
C VAL A 278 -10.58 -8.04 -7.98
N VAL A 279 -11.13 -8.19 -9.18
CA VAL A 279 -12.54 -7.88 -9.46
C VAL A 279 -13.33 -9.18 -9.49
N VAL A 280 -14.35 -9.26 -8.67
CA VAL A 280 -15.23 -10.42 -8.50
C VAL A 280 -16.61 -10.07 -9.03
N GLU A 281 -17.13 -10.91 -9.91
CA GLU A 281 -18.53 -10.84 -10.33
C GLU A 281 -19.33 -11.90 -9.57
N ILE A 282 -20.39 -11.45 -8.89
CA ILE A 282 -21.27 -12.28 -8.07
C ILE A 282 -22.67 -12.27 -8.70
N ASN A 283 -23.21 -13.45 -8.99
CA ASN A 283 -24.51 -13.64 -9.65
C ASN A 283 -25.66 -13.86 -8.68
#